data_AF-A0A553XC08-F1
#
_entry.id   AF-A0A553XC08-F1
#
_cell.length_a   1.000
_cell.length_b   1.000
_cell.length_c   1.000
_cell.angle_alpha   90.00
_cell.angle_beta   90.00
_cell.angle_gamma   90.00
#
_symmetry.space_group_name_H-M   'P 1'
#
loop_
_entity.id
_entity.type
_entity.pdbx_description
1 polymer ?
#
loop_
_entity_poly.entity_id
_entity_poly.type
_entity_poly.pdbx_seq_one_letter_code
_entity_poly.pdbx_strand_id
1 'polypeptide(L)'
;MSLAGLLDAVVKDPALAEAVRAGADGHRPHVDLVGPPAARPFAVAALARDAGRPVLAVTATGREAEDLAAALRTLVPAGQENTIAEFPSWETLPHERLSPRSDTVGRRLAVL
;
A
#
# COMPACT_ATOMS: atom_id res chain seq x y z
N MET A 1 -16.67 4.35 5.44
CA MET A 1 -16.77 4.08 6.89
C MET A 1 -15.39 3.70 7.37
N SER A 2 -14.89 4.30 8.45
CA SER A 2 -13.54 4.01 8.94
C SER A 2 -13.50 2.65 9.64
N LEU A 3 -12.46 1.88 9.38
CA LEU A 3 -12.10 0.61 10.00
C LEU A 3 -10.76 0.71 10.74
N ALA A 4 -10.28 1.91 11.05
CA ALA A 4 -8.96 2.11 11.66
C ALA A 4 -8.75 1.28 12.94
N GLY A 5 -9.77 1.23 13.81
CA GLY A 5 -9.70 0.44 15.05
C GLY A 5 -9.62 -1.08 14.84
N LEU A 6 -9.97 -1.60 13.65
CA LEU A 6 -9.79 -3.02 13.33
C LEU A 6 -8.30 -3.36 13.22
N LEU A 7 -7.48 -2.44 12.73
CA LEU A 7 -6.04 -2.65 12.63
C LEU A 7 -5.44 -2.91 14.02
N ASP A 8 -5.89 -2.19 15.05
CA ASP A 8 -5.44 -2.37 16.44
C ASP A 8 -5.77 -3.75 17.02
N ALA A 9 -6.83 -4.40 16.53
CA ALA A 9 -7.16 -5.76 16.91
C ALA A 9 -6.29 -6.77 16.15
N VAL A 10 -6.16 -6.60 14.83
CA VAL A 10 -5.48 -7.55 13.93
C VAL A 10 -3.97 -7.62 14.19
N VAL A 11 -3.33 -6.50 14.52
CA VAL A 11 -1.89 -6.43 14.85
C VAL A 11 -1.50 -7.15 16.14
N LYS A 12 -2.47 -7.60 16.94
CA LYS A 12 -2.22 -8.45 18.11
C LYS A 12 -2.00 -9.92 17.73
N ASP A 13 -2.30 -10.30 16.49
CA ASP A 13 -1.97 -11.64 15.97
C ASP A 13 -0.44 -11.85 15.99
N PRO A 14 0.06 -12.94 16.60
CA PRO A 14 1.50 -13.16 16.74
C PRO A 14 2.25 -13.25 15.40
N ALA A 15 1.66 -13.86 14.38
CA ALA A 15 2.30 -14.06 13.09
C ALA A 15 2.43 -12.73 12.34
N LEU A 16 1.36 -11.91 12.34
CA LEU A 16 1.43 -10.58 11.76
C LEU A 16 2.40 -9.66 12.53
N ALA A 17 2.38 -9.70 13.86
CA ALA A 17 3.29 -8.90 14.67
C ALA A 17 4.76 -9.26 14.43
N GLU A 18 5.08 -10.55 14.24
CA GLU A 18 6.43 -10.98 13.86
C GLU A 18 6.82 -10.48 12.47
N ALA A 19 5.93 -10.63 11.48
CA ALA A 19 6.13 -10.15 10.12
C ALA A 19 6.44 -8.65 10.06
N VAL A 20 5.66 -7.85 10.79
CA VAL A 20 5.84 -6.39 10.87
C VAL A 20 7.16 -6.03 11.51
N ARG A 21 7.51 -6.64 12.66
CA ARG A 21 8.82 -6.41 13.30
C ARG A 21 9.97 -6.76 12.38
N ALA A 22 9.92 -7.93 11.74
CA ALA A 22 10.93 -8.39 10.80
C ALA A 22 11.15 -7.42 9.62
N GLY A 23 10.09 -6.80 9.12
CA GLY A 23 10.16 -5.80 8.05
C GLY A 23 10.52 -4.38 8.52
N ALA A 24 10.14 -4.00 9.75
CA ALA A 24 10.39 -2.69 10.33
C ALA A 24 11.86 -2.53 10.79
N ASP A 25 12.42 -3.55 11.43
CA ASP A 25 13.76 -3.50 12.03
C ASP A 25 14.90 -3.35 11.00
N GLY A 26 14.64 -3.64 9.73
CA GLY A 26 15.59 -3.44 8.63
C GLY A 26 16.80 -4.38 8.61
N HIS A 27 16.93 -5.27 9.59
CA HIS A 27 18.02 -6.26 9.67
C HIS A 27 17.86 -7.42 8.68
N ARG A 28 16.63 -7.68 8.20
CA ARG A 28 16.36 -8.72 7.21
C ARG A 28 16.20 -8.05 5.84
N PRO A 29 17.00 -8.42 4.83
CA PRO A 29 16.84 -7.87 3.48
C PRO A 29 15.57 -8.37 2.80
N HIS A 30 15.01 -9.49 3.28
CA HIS A 30 13.82 -10.11 2.72
C HIS A 30 12.96 -10.77 3.80
N VAL A 31 11.64 -10.67 3.63
CA VAL A 31 10.63 -11.33 4.47
C VAL A 31 9.52 -11.82 3.55
N ASP A 32 9.29 -13.13 3.54
CA ASP A 32 8.23 -13.76 2.76
C ASP A 32 6.98 -13.98 3.61
N LEU A 33 5.84 -13.47 3.15
CA LEU A 33 4.55 -13.61 3.83
C LEU A 33 3.59 -14.42 2.96
N VAL A 34 3.08 -15.53 3.51
CA VAL A 34 2.10 -16.38 2.86
C VAL A 34 0.77 -16.26 3.60
N GLY A 35 -0.29 -15.92 2.86
CA GLY A 35 -1.61 -15.75 3.44
C GLY A 35 -2.66 -15.44 2.37
N PRO A 36 -3.94 -15.38 2.76
CA PRO A 36 -5.01 -15.01 1.85
C PRO A 36 -4.84 -13.55 1.36
N PRO A 37 -5.31 -13.20 0.16
CA PRO A 37 -5.23 -11.82 -0.36
C PRO A 37 -5.84 -10.77 0.58
N ALA A 38 -6.87 -11.14 1.35
CA ALA A 38 -7.51 -10.28 2.34
C ALA A 38 -6.59 -9.82 3.49
N ALA A 39 -5.46 -10.51 3.73
CA ALA A 39 -4.48 -10.11 4.74
C ALA A 39 -3.57 -8.96 4.27
N ARG A 40 -3.45 -8.72 2.96
CA ARG A 40 -2.51 -7.73 2.38
C ARG A 40 -2.73 -6.31 2.91
N PRO A 41 -3.96 -5.75 2.97
CA PRO A 41 -4.16 -4.40 3.47
C PRO A 41 -3.74 -4.25 4.94
N PHE A 42 -3.99 -5.27 5.77
CA PHE A 42 -3.58 -5.26 7.18
C PHE A 42 -2.06 -5.34 7.34
N ALA A 43 -1.40 -6.21 6.58
CA ALA A 43 0.06 -6.32 6.59
C ALA A 43 0.74 -5.02 6.15
N VAL A 44 0.26 -4.42 5.05
CA VAL A 44 0.79 -3.14 4.54
C VAL A 44 0.52 -1.99 5.52
N ALA A 45 -0.70 -1.88 6.05
CA ALA A 45 -1.05 -0.83 7.01
C ALA A 45 -0.26 -0.95 8.31
N ALA A 46 -0.11 -2.16 8.84
CA ALA A 46 0.67 -2.40 10.06
C ALA A 46 2.16 -2.10 9.85
N LEU A 47 2.74 -2.52 8.72
CA LEU A 47 4.12 -2.18 8.38
C LEU A 47 4.33 -0.67 8.24
N ALA A 48 3.41 0.02 7.55
CA ALA A 48 3.49 1.47 7.36
C ALA A 48 3.40 2.24 8.69
N ARG A 49 2.61 1.74 9.64
CA ARG A 49 2.48 2.34 10.97
C ARG A 49 3.74 2.19 11.81
N ASP A 50 4.40 1.03 11.76
CA ASP A 50 5.47 0.68 12.70
C ASP A 50 6.89 0.90 12.13
N ALA A 51 7.07 0.89 10.80
CA ALA A 51 8.39 1.00 10.18
C ALA A 51 9.00 2.41 10.18
N GLY A 52 8.22 3.45 10.52
CA GLY A 52 8.69 4.84 10.56
C GLY A 52 9.18 5.39 9.21
N ARG A 53 8.83 4.73 8.10
CA ARG A 53 9.23 5.07 6.73
C ARG A 53 8.11 4.78 5.74
N PRO A 54 8.06 5.46 4.57
CA PRO A 54 7.08 5.17 3.54
C PRO A 54 7.14 3.72 3.06
N VAL A 55 5.97 3.14 2.77
CA VAL A 55 5.84 1.80 2.21
C VAL A 55 5.40 1.91 0.76
N LEU A 56 6.19 1.34 -0.16
CA LEU A 56 5.80 1.17 -1.56
C LEU A 56 5.16 -0.21 -1.73
N ALA A 57 3.84 -0.25 -1.86
CA ALA A 57 3.11 -1.47 -2.20
C ALA A 57 3.03 -1.62 -3.72
N VAL A 58 3.51 -2.76 -4.24
CA VAL A 58 3.48 -3.08 -5.68
C VAL A 58 2.45 -4.19 -5.92
N THR A 59 1.54 -3.95 -6.86
CA THR A 59 0.54 -4.93 -7.31
C THR A 59 0.77 -5.27 -8.78
N ALA A 60 0.17 -6.37 -9.25
CA ALA A 60 0.37 -6.80 -10.65
C ALA A 60 -0.41 -5.92 -11.63
N THR A 61 -1.55 -5.39 -11.20
CA THR A 61 -2.43 -4.57 -12.06
C THR A 61 -2.83 -3.26 -11.38
N GLY A 62 -3.25 -2.28 -12.19
CA GLY A 62 -3.82 -1.02 -11.70
C GLY A 62 -5.09 -1.25 -10.87
N ARG A 63 -5.92 -2.23 -11.25
CA ARG A 63 -7.13 -2.54 -10.48
C ARG A 63 -6.82 -3.03 -9.07
N GLU A 64 -5.84 -3.92 -8.93
CA GLU A 64 -5.39 -4.37 -7.60
C GLU A 64 -4.79 -3.22 -6.77
N ALA A 65 -4.11 -2.26 -7.41
CA ALA A 65 -3.58 -1.08 -6.74
C ALA A 65 -4.71 -0.18 -6.21
N GLU A 66 -5.74 0.05 -7.03
CA GLU A 66 -6.93 0.82 -6.66
C GLU A 66 -7.68 0.15 -5.49
N ASP A 67 -7.92 -1.16 -5.58
CA ASP A 67 -8.61 -1.92 -4.54
C ASP A 67 -7.79 -1.93 -3.22
N LEU A 68 -6.46 -2.07 -3.29
CA LEU A 68 -5.58 -1.97 -2.13
C LEU A 68 -5.58 -0.57 -1.52
N ALA A 69 -5.47 0.48 -2.33
CA ALA A 69 -5.50 1.87 -1.87
C ALA A 69 -6.85 2.21 -1.20
N ALA A 70 -7.96 1.76 -1.79
CA ALA A 70 -9.29 1.91 -1.20
C ALA A 70 -9.38 1.20 0.17
N ALA A 71 -8.86 -0.02 0.29
CA ALA A 71 -8.81 -0.73 1.56
C ALA A 71 -7.95 -0.01 2.60
N LEU A 72 -6.75 0.44 2.24
CA LEU A 72 -5.84 1.17 3.13
C LEU A 72 -6.44 2.47 3.65
N ARG A 73 -7.16 3.22 2.80
CA ARG A 73 -7.87 4.44 3.22
C ARG A 73 -8.93 4.18 4.30
N THR A 74 -9.48 2.97 4.38
CA THR A 74 -10.38 2.61 5.50
C THR A 74 -9.64 2.26 6.78
N LEU A 75 -8.36 1.86 6.70
CA LEU A 75 -7.56 1.39 7.84
C LEU A 75 -6.71 2.49 8.49
N VAL A 76 -6.58 3.65 7.85
CA VAL A 76 -5.91 4.83 8.44
C VAL A 76 -6.87 5.66 9.31
N PRO A 77 -6.36 6.40 10.31
CA PRO A 77 -7.17 7.35 11.07
C PRO A 77 -7.91 8.34 10.17
N ALA A 78 -9.10 8.77 10.60
CA ALA A 78 -9.90 9.75 9.87
C ALA A 78 -9.11 11.06 9.66
N GLY A 79 -9.15 11.60 8.44
CA GLY A 79 -8.39 12.80 8.07
C GLY A 79 -6.95 12.53 7.61
N GLN A 80 -6.51 11.27 7.61
CA GLN A 80 -5.19 10.86 7.09
C GLN A 80 -5.30 10.06 5.79
N GLU A 81 -6.45 10.09 5.10
CA GLU A 81 -6.65 9.33 3.86
C GLU A 81 -5.69 9.76 2.74
N ASN A 82 -5.24 11.02 2.79
CA ASN A 82 -4.28 11.59 1.85
C ASN A 82 -2.84 11.08 2.02
N THR A 83 -2.54 10.31 3.08
CA THR A 83 -1.24 9.63 3.20
C THR A 83 -1.13 8.42 2.27
N ILE A 84 -2.23 8.02 1.61
CA ILE A 84 -2.28 6.93 0.63
C ILE A 84 -2.35 7.51 -0.78
N ALA A 85 -1.25 7.40 -1.51
CA ALA A 85 -1.14 7.83 -2.90
C ALA A 85 -1.03 6.63 -3.85
N GLU A 86 -1.73 6.71 -4.98
CA GLU A 86 -1.62 5.76 -6.08
C GLU A 86 -0.70 6.33 -7.15
N PHE A 87 0.28 5.54 -7.61
CA PHE A 87 1.15 5.90 -8.72
C PHE A 87 0.73 5.12 -9.97
N PRO A 88 -0.13 5.68 -10.85
CA PRO A 88 -0.73 4.93 -11.93
C PRO A 88 0.29 4.55 -13.02
N SER A 89 0.09 3.38 -13.63
CA SER A 89 0.82 2.98 -14.83
C SER A 89 0.43 3.87 -16.02
N TRP A 90 1.35 4.00 -16.98
CA TRP A 90 1.00 4.57 -18.28
C TRP A 90 0.02 3.66 -19.03
N GLU A 91 -0.94 4.26 -19.73
CA GLU A 91 -1.84 3.54 -20.64
C GLU A 91 -1.16 3.21 -21.97
N THR A 92 -0.07 3.90 -22.28
CA THR A 92 0.79 3.68 -23.45
C THR A 92 2.07 2.95 -23.05
N LEU A 93 2.63 2.16 -23.96
CA LEU A 93 3.90 1.47 -23.74
C LEU A 93 5.11 2.39 -23.98
N PRO A 94 6.28 2.05 -23.42
CA PRO A 94 7.52 2.71 -23.78
C PRO A 94 7.75 2.69 -25.30
N HIS A 95 8.12 3.84 -25.87
CA HIS A 95 8.34 4.07 -27.31
C HIS A 95 7.10 4.02 -28.21
N GLU A 96 5.90 3.95 -27.65
CA GLU A 96 4.67 4.11 -28.42
C GLU A 96 4.55 5.54 -28.94
N ARG A 97 4.13 5.70 -30.20
CA ARG A 97 3.94 7.02 -30.84
C ARG A 97 2.59 7.64 -30.49
N LEU A 98 2.20 7.51 -29.23
CA LEU A 98 0.98 8.05 -28.66
C LEU A 98 1.35 8.67 -27.31
N SER A 99 0.87 9.88 -27.05
CA SER A 99 1.05 10.49 -25.73
C SER A 99 0.10 9.85 -24.72
N PRO A 100 0.57 9.59 -23.48
CA PRO A 100 -0.33 9.19 -22.41
C PRO A 100 -1.33 10.31 -22.12
N ARG A 101 -2.44 9.96 -21.46
CA ARG A 101 -3.46 10.95 -21.14
C ARG A 101 -2.94 11.93 -20.08
N SER A 102 -3.31 13.21 -20.23
CA SER A 102 -2.83 14.29 -19.36
C SER A 102 -3.22 14.11 -17.89
N ASP A 103 -4.35 13.45 -17.61
CA ASP A 103 -4.78 13.10 -16.25
C ASP A 103 -3.84 12.08 -15.60
N THR A 104 -3.42 11.04 -16.34
CA THR A 104 -2.43 10.06 -15.86
C THR A 104 -1.08 10.72 -15.60
N VAL A 105 -0.63 11.61 -16.50
CA VAL A 105 0.57 12.44 -16.28
C VAL A 105 0.44 13.25 -14.98
N GLY A 106 -0.68 13.97 -14.81
CA GLY A 106 -0.92 14.82 -13.65
C GLY A 106 -0.96 14.03 -12.33
N ARG A 107 -1.64 12.88 -12.30
CA ARG A 107 -1.67 12.00 -11.12
C ARG A 107 -0.29 11.49 -10.75
N ARG A 108 0.54 11.11 -11.71
CA ARG A 108 1.92 10.68 -11.44
C ARG A 108 2.76 11.81 -10.85
N LEU A 109 2.65 13.02 -11.42
CA LEU A 109 3.36 14.20 -10.90
C LEU A 109 2.90 14.62 -9.51
N ALA A 110 1.65 14.35 -9.12
CA ALA A 110 1.16 14.63 -7.77
C ALA A 110 1.79 13.73 -6.69
N VAL A 111 2.41 12.62 -7.07
CA VAL A 111 3.10 11.68 -6.16
C VAL A 111 4.60 11.99 -6.03
N LEU A 112 5.20 12.58 -7.08
CA LEU A 112 6.64 12.88 -7.18
C LEU A 112 6.98 14.25 -6.61
#